data_AF-K2BTU7-F1
#
_entry.id   AF-K2BTU7-F1
#
_cell.length_a   1.000
_cell.length_b   1.000
_cell.length_c   1.000
_cell.angle_alpha   90.00
_cell.angle_beta   90.00
_cell.angle_gamma   90.00
#
_symmetry.space_group_name_H-M   'P 1'
#
loop_
_entity.id
_entity.type
_entity.pdbx_description
1 polymer ?
#
loop_
_entity_poly.entity_id
_entity_poly.type
_entity_poly.pdbx_seq_one_letter_code
_entity_poly.pdbx_strand_id
1 'polypeptide(L)'
;MDLSIVIAKIIIQALKKYGITQTIEIKYPNDLIFENKKWGGILIETVNHQPRSCSAVIGIGLNVNFSSEKTDKIDQPWTSLSEITQSKHDRNLMCACLLNALCEAL
;
A
#
# COMPACT_ATOMS: atom_id res chain seq x y z
N MET A 1 -13.03 2.62 -13.38
CA MET A 1 -11.98 1.89 -12.63
C MET A 1 -12.06 2.40 -11.20
N ASP A 2 -12.15 1.51 -10.21
CA ASP A 2 -12.25 1.90 -8.80
C ASP A 2 -10.99 2.70 -8.38
N LEU A 3 -11.18 3.78 -7.61
CA LEU A 3 -10.08 4.64 -7.16
C LEU A 3 -9.06 3.81 -6.35
N SER A 4 -9.51 2.84 -5.55
CA SER A 4 -8.59 1.97 -4.79
C SER A 4 -7.64 1.20 -5.70
N ILE A 5 -8.13 0.70 -6.84
CA ILE A 5 -7.34 -0.04 -7.83
C ILE A 5 -6.36 0.89 -8.54
N VAL A 6 -6.75 2.14 -8.79
CA VAL A 6 -5.85 3.15 -9.37
C VAL A 6 -4.68 3.41 -8.43
N ILE A 7 -4.97 3.69 -7.16
CA ILE A 7 -3.97 3.91 -6.11
C ILE A 7 -3.06 2.70 -5.94
N ALA A 8 -3.63 1.49 -5.92
CA ALA A 8 -2.85 0.24 -5.83
C ALA A 8 -1.86 0.09 -6.99
N LYS A 9 -2.27 0.38 -8.22
CA LYS A 9 -1.40 0.35 -9.39
C LYS A 9 -0.28 1.38 -9.31
N ILE A 10 -0.57 2.60 -8.86
CA ILE A 10 0.44 3.66 -8.66
C ILE A 10 1.47 3.20 -7.62
N ILE A 11 1.03 2.65 -6.48
CA ILE A 11 1.92 2.12 -5.44
C ILE A 11 2.82 1.02 -6.01
N ILE A 12 2.26 0.04 -6.73
CA ILE A 12 3.05 -1.06 -7.33
C ILE A 12 4.10 -0.53 -8.32
N GLN A 13 3.75 0.47 -9.14
CA GLN A 13 4.70 1.10 -10.07
C GLN A 13 5.79 1.88 -9.33
N ALA A 14 5.44 2.60 -8.26
CA ALA A 14 6.40 3.34 -7.45
C ALA A 14 7.38 2.40 -6.73
N LEU A 15 6.91 1.26 -6.21
CA LEU A 15 7.76 0.23 -5.61
C LEU A 15 8.79 -0.32 -6.62
N LYS A 16 8.38 -0.53 -7.88
CA LYS A 16 9.31 -0.94 -8.94
C LYS A 16 10.39 0.10 -9.18
N LYS A 17 10.04 1.40 -9.19
CA LYS A 17 11.01 2.50 -9.29
C LYS A 17 11.93 2.58 -8.06
N TYR A 18 11.41 2.24 -6.88
CA TYR A 18 12.18 2.16 -5.63
C TYR A 18 13.15 0.97 -5.59
N GLY A 19 13.04 0.02 -6.52
CA GLY A 19 13.92 -1.15 -6.63
C GLY A 19 13.32 -2.45 -6.10
N ILE A 20 12.02 -2.48 -5.79
CA ILE A 20 11.31 -3.69 -5.40
C ILE A 20 10.83 -4.41 -6.67
N THR A 21 11.37 -5.60 -6.93
CA THR A 21 11.08 -6.39 -8.13
C THR A 21 10.04 -7.49 -7.89
N GLN A 22 9.77 -7.81 -6.63
CA GLN A 22 8.77 -8.80 -6.24
C GLN A 22 7.36 -8.36 -6.70
N THR A 23 6.60 -9.34 -7.19
CA THR A 23 5.24 -9.10 -7.67
C THR A 23 4.27 -8.97 -6.50
N ILE A 24 3.80 -7.74 -6.24
CA ILE A 24 2.68 -7.47 -5.34
C ILE A 24 1.38 -7.51 -6.15
N GLU A 25 0.41 -8.26 -5.66
CA GLU A 25 -0.89 -8.43 -6.29
C GLU A 25 -1.96 -7.57 -5.60
N ILE A 26 -3.01 -7.25 -6.36
CA ILE A 26 -4.17 -6.51 -5.86
C ILE A 26 -5.27 -7.53 -5.56
N LYS A 27 -5.58 -7.72 -4.28
CA LYS A 27 -6.76 -8.46 -3.84
C LYS A 27 -7.91 -7.47 -3.72
N TYR A 28 -8.88 -7.59 -4.62
CA TYR A 28 -10.04 -6.72 -4.66
C TYR A 28 -10.81 -6.73 -3.31
N PRO A 29 -11.33 -5.58 -2.83
CA PRO A 29 -11.27 -4.24 -3.47
C PRO A 29 -10.06 -3.38 -3.08
N ASN A 30 -9.28 -3.76 -2.08
CA ASN A 30 -8.43 -2.79 -1.39
C ASN A 30 -7.13 -3.34 -0.79
N ASP A 31 -6.88 -4.64 -0.90
CA ASP A 31 -5.74 -5.28 -0.26
C ASP A 31 -4.57 -5.43 -1.24
N LEU A 32 -3.36 -5.21 -0.73
CA LEU A 32 -2.11 -5.51 -1.43
C LEU A 32 -1.54 -6.78 -0.80
N ILE A 33 -1.33 -7.81 -1.62
CA ILE A 33 -0.91 -9.14 -1.16
C ILE A 33 0.38 -9.60 -1.85
N PHE A 34 1.14 -10.42 -1.14
CA PHE A 34 2.29 -11.16 -1.66
C PHE A 34 2.15 -12.61 -1.21
N GLU A 35 2.17 -13.58 -2.14
CA GLU A 35 2.05 -15.01 -1.84
C GLU A 35 0.88 -15.35 -0.88
N ASN A 36 -0.32 -14.84 -1.18
CA ASN A 36 -1.53 -14.97 -0.35
C ASN A 36 -1.46 -14.35 1.05
N LYS A 37 -0.40 -13.61 1.39
CA LYS A 37 -0.26 -12.87 2.64
C LYS A 37 -0.53 -11.38 2.42
N LYS A 38 -1.28 -10.76 3.31
CA LYS A 38 -1.56 -9.32 3.26
C LYS A 38 -0.31 -8.52 3.61
N TRP A 39 0.13 -7.68 2.68
CA TRP A 39 1.23 -6.74 2.87
C TRP A 39 0.72 -5.36 3.32
N GLY A 40 -0.40 -4.92 2.77
CA GLY A 40 -0.97 -3.61 3.04
C GLY A 40 -2.41 -3.49 2.57
N GLY A 41 -2.97 -2.30 2.73
CA GLY A 41 -4.33 -2.00 2.29
C GLY A 41 -4.56 -0.52 2.06
N ILE A 42 -5.60 -0.23 1.27
CA ILE A 42 -6.01 1.12 0.87
C ILE A 42 -7.45 1.34 1.35
N LEU A 43 -7.68 2.38 2.14
CA LEU A 43 -9.01 2.78 2.57
C LEU A 43 -9.36 4.12 1.91
N ILE A 44 -10.55 4.22 1.33
CA ILE A 44 -11.02 5.45 0.69
C ILE A 44 -12.34 5.82 1.34
N GLU A 45 -12.39 7.02 1.91
CA GLU A 45 -13.59 7.60 2.49
C GLU A 45 -13.95 8.87 1.73
N THR A 46 -15.17 8.96 1.22
CA THR A 46 -15.65 10.16 0.54
C THR A 46 -16.30 11.10 1.54
N VAL A 47 -15.94 12.39 1.44
CA VAL A 47 -16.50 13.46 2.25
C VAL A 47 -17.25 14.40 1.32
N ASN A 48 -18.57 14.42 1.47
CA ASN A 48 -19.44 15.29 0.69
C ASN A 48 -19.74 16.55 1.51
N HIS A 49 -19.01 17.64 1.23
CA HIS A 49 -19.22 18.91 1.92
C HIS A 49 -20.34 19.75 1.31
N GLN A 50 -20.57 19.65 -0.01
CA GLN A 50 -21.59 20.41 -0.74
C GLN A 50 -22.11 19.61 -1.94
N PRO A 51 -23.28 19.95 -2.53
CA PRO A 51 -23.87 19.22 -3.66
C PRO A 51 -22.98 19.10 -4.91
N ARG A 52 -21.89 19.87 -5.01
CA ARG A 52 -20.97 19.91 -6.15
C ARG A 52 -19.50 19.71 -5.79
N SER A 53 -19.18 19.39 -4.54
CA SER A 53 -17.80 19.11 -4.10
C SER A 53 -17.74 17.74 -3.43
N CYS A 54 -17.04 16.82 -4.07
CA CYS A 54 -16.68 15.52 -3.50
C CYS A 54 -15.19 15.55 -3.15
N SER A 55 -14.86 15.35 -1.88
CA SER A 55 -13.50 15.13 -1.43
C SER A 55 -13.32 13.66 -1.07
N ALA A 56 -12.11 13.15 -1.16
CA ALA A 56 -11.78 11.79 -0.73
C ALA A 56 -10.57 11.82 0.19
N VAL A 57 -10.64 11.03 1.27
CA VAL A 57 -9.50 10.74 2.14
C VAL A 57 -9.00 9.35 1.78
N ILE A 58 -7.74 9.26 1.38
CA ILE A 58 -7.09 8.01 0.95
C ILE A 58 -6.10 7.60 2.05
N GLY A 59 -6.48 6.64 2.88
CA GLY A 59 -5.61 6.00 3.85
C GLY A 59 -4.82 4.86 3.21
N ILE A 60 -3.49 4.88 3.33
CA ILE A 60 -2.60 3.82 2.81
C ILE A 60 -1.82 3.23 3.98
N GLY A 61 -2.06 1.96 4.28
CA GLY A 61 -1.36 1.22 5.34
C GLY A 61 -0.45 0.14 4.75
N LEU A 62 0.85 0.23 5.00
CA LEU A 62 1.85 -0.71 4.47
C LEU A 62 2.74 -1.28 5.59
N ASN A 63 2.91 -2.60 5.62
CA ASN A 63 3.86 -3.24 6.51
C ASN A 63 5.28 -3.12 5.93
N VAL A 64 6.14 -2.30 6.52
CA VAL A 64 7.49 -2.05 5.97
C VAL A 64 8.55 -2.96 6.60
N ASN A 65 8.92 -2.71 7.87
CA ASN A 65 10.01 -3.43 8.56
C ASN A 65 9.52 -4.32 9.71
N PHE A 66 8.28 -4.81 9.60
CA PHE A 66 7.66 -5.62 10.64
C PHE A 66 8.19 -7.05 10.59
N SER A 67 8.44 -7.68 11.75
CA SER A 67 8.91 -9.06 11.84
C SER A 67 7.85 -9.91 12.53
N SER A 68 7.65 -11.12 12.00
CA SER A 68 6.77 -12.16 12.52
C SER A 68 7.09 -12.64 13.95
N GLU A 69 8.27 -12.31 14.50
CA GLU A 69 8.63 -12.66 15.88
C GLU A 69 7.78 -11.94 16.95
N LYS A 70 6.92 -10.98 16.58
CA LYS A 70 6.15 -10.15 17.52
C LYS A 70 4.63 -10.30 17.43
N THR A 71 4.10 -11.39 16.86
CA THR A 71 2.67 -11.44 16.50
C THR A 71 1.92 -12.67 17.00
N ASP A 72 1.60 -12.70 18.30
CA ASP A 72 0.67 -13.68 18.88
C ASP A 72 -0.82 -13.35 18.60
N LYS A 73 -1.13 -12.28 17.86
CA LYS A 73 -2.49 -11.70 17.78
C LYS A 73 -2.98 -11.31 16.37
N ILE A 74 -2.37 -11.82 15.30
CA ILE A 74 -2.84 -11.50 13.94
C ILE A 74 -3.49 -12.73 13.32
N ASP A 75 -4.81 -12.69 13.21
CA ASP A 75 -5.66 -13.82 12.79
C ASP A 75 -5.65 -14.08 11.27
N GLN A 76 -5.01 -13.21 10.48
CA GLN A 76 -4.91 -13.32 9.02
C GLN A 76 -3.45 -13.49 8.57
N PRO A 77 -3.17 -14.28 7.51
CA PRO A 77 -1.84 -14.33 6.91
C PRO A 77 -1.40 -12.94 6.44
N TRP A 78 -0.26 -12.48 6.92
CA TRP A 78 0.30 -11.17 6.63
C TRP A 78 1.80 -11.27 6.38
N THR A 79 2.37 -10.22 5.78
CA THR A 79 3.82 -10.09 5.59
C THR A 79 4.22 -8.62 5.62
N SER A 80 5.53 -8.36 5.62
CA SER A 80 6.12 -7.03 5.52
C SER A 80 7.05 -6.93 4.32
N LEU A 81 7.36 -5.71 3.89
CA LEU A 81 8.31 -5.52 2.80
C LEU A 81 9.69 -6.07 3.15
N SER A 82 10.10 -6.00 4.42
CA SER A 82 11.36 -6.59 4.85
C SER A 82 11.38 -8.12 4.78
N GLU A 83 10.24 -8.79 4.97
CA GLU A 83 10.12 -10.23 4.75
C GLU A 83 10.07 -10.57 3.26
N ILE A 84 9.38 -9.77 2.45
CA ILE A 84 9.29 -9.96 0.99
C ILE A 84 10.67 -9.84 0.32
N THR A 85 11.48 -8.90 0.78
CA THR A 85 12.76 -8.52 0.16
C THR A 85 13.99 -9.02 0.90
N GLN A 86 13.80 -9.64 2.08
CA GLN A 86 14.87 -10.08 2.97
C GLN A 86 15.85 -8.94 3.37
N SER A 87 15.37 -7.69 3.42
CA SER A 87 16.18 -6.51 3.74
C SER A 87 15.35 -5.41 4.42
N LYS A 88 15.98 -4.58 5.26
CA LYS A 88 15.29 -3.42 5.85
C LYS A 88 15.22 -2.27 4.85
N HIS A 89 14.11 -1.53 4.90
CA HIS A 89 13.86 -0.39 4.03
C HIS A 89 13.77 0.91 4.81
N ASP A 90 14.32 1.99 4.25
CA ASP A 90 14.11 3.33 4.79
C ASP A 90 12.66 3.76 4.53
N ARG A 91 11.89 3.95 5.61
CA ARG A 91 10.48 4.35 5.53
C ARG A 91 10.32 5.74 4.94
N ASN A 92 11.24 6.67 5.18
CA ASN A 92 11.15 8.04 4.68
C ASN A 92 11.40 8.07 3.17
N LEU A 93 12.43 7.37 2.69
CA LEU A 93 12.70 7.29 1.25
C LEU A 93 11.55 6.62 0.50
N MET A 94 11.01 5.54 1.05
CA MET A 94 9.84 4.88 0.47
C MET A 94 8.61 5.80 0.48
N CYS A 95 8.33 6.46 1.60
CA CYS A 95 7.21 7.39 1.71
C CYS A 95 7.34 8.54 0.69
N ALA A 96 8.53 9.13 0.55
CA ALA A 96 8.80 10.16 -0.46
C ALA A 96 8.57 9.64 -1.89
N CYS A 97 9.05 8.42 -2.21
CA CYS A 97 8.83 7.81 -3.51
C CYS A 97 7.34 7.58 -3.81
N LEU A 98 6.58 7.06 -2.84
CA LEU A 98 5.15 6.84 -2.97
C LEU A 98 4.37 8.16 -3.11
N LEU A 99 4.69 9.16 -2.28
CA LEU A 99 4.05 10.47 -2.32
C LEU A 99 4.28 11.17 -3.66
N ASN A 100 5.51 11.17 -4.17
CA ASN A 100 5.80 11.76 -5.48
C ASN A 100 4.98 11.08 -6.58
N ALA A 101 4.93 9.75 -6.60
CA ALA A 101 4.16 9.01 -7.60
C ALA A 101 2.64 9.27 -7.49
N LEU A 102 2.10 9.43 -6.28
CA LEU A 102 0.70 9.74 -6.05
C LEU A 102 0.36 11.19 -6.47
N CYS A 103 1.21 12.16 -6.11
CA CYS A 103 1.02 13.56 -6.49
C CYS A 103 1.18 13.81 -7.99
N GLU A 104 1.99 13.01 -8.70
CA GLU A 104 2.12 13.10 -10.16
C GLU A 104 0.89 12.52 -10.90
N ALA A 105 0.20 11.56 -10.29
CA ALA A 105 -0.84 10.77 -10.94
C ALA A 105 -2.29 11.20 -10.60
N LEU A 106 -2.48 11.97 -9.52
CA LEU A 106 -3.77 12.47 -9.04
C LEU A 106 -3.93 13.97 -9.32
#